data_AF-A0A661PPR0-F1
#
_entry.id   AF-A0A661PPR0-F1
#
_cell.length_a   1.000
_cell.length_b   1.000
_cell.length_c   1.000
_cell.angle_alpha   90.00
_cell.angle_beta   90.00
_cell.angle_gamma   90.00
#
_symmetry.space_group_name_H-M   'P 1'
#
loop_
_entity.id
_entity.type
_entity.pdbx_description
1 polymer ?
#
loop_
_entity_poly.entity_id
_entity_poly.type
_entity_poly.pdbx_seq_one_letter_code
_entity_poly.pdbx_strand_id
1 'polypeptide(L)' 'MKLHEPRFLCGAVAKHNGKSCRQFAMKNGRCYYHGGASTGAKKPATKHGQYTKEAIELRKQSADLMRDSKALMKEMAE' A
#
# COMPACT_ATOMS: atom_id res chain seq x y z
N MET A 1 18.90 12.97 20.67
CA MET A 1 19.44 12.50 19.38
C MET A 1 19.01 11.05 19.23
N LYS A 2 17.98 10.74 18.42
CA LYS A 2 17.46 9.36 18.29
C LYS A 2 18.58 8.50 17.70
N LEU A 3 19.11 7.59 18.52
CA LEU A 3 20.04 6.55 18.09
C LEU A 3 19.37 5.83 16.91
N HIS A 4 19.91 5.99 15.71
CA HIS A 4 19.54 5.12 14.60
C HIS A 4 20.10 3.74 14.98
N GLU A 5 19.28 2.97 15.68
CA GLU A 5 19.56 1.57 15.96
C GLU A 5 19.70 0.87 14.60
N PRO A 6 20.74 0.05 14.40
CA PRO A 6 21.29 -0.03 13.06
C PRO A 6 20.32 -0.75 12.12
N ARG A 7 20.27 -0.29 10.86
CA ARG A 7 19.36 -0.72 9.79
C ARG A 7 19.58 -2.18 9.34
N PHE A 8 19.99 -3.06 10.25
CA PHE A 8 20.17 -4.48 10.02
C PHE A 8 18.89 -5.28 10.20
N LEU A 9 17.85 -4.78 10.88
CA LEU A 9 16.56 -5.51 11.00
C LEU A 9 15.52 -5.03 10.00
N CYS A 10 14.68 -5.97 9.58
CA CYS A 10 13.55 -5.72 8.70
C CYS A 10 12.53 -4.76 9.34
N GLY A 11 12.19 -3.67 8.64
CA GLY A 11 11.21 -2.68 9.11
C GLY A 11 9.73 -3.10 9.00
N ALA A 12 9.43 -4.39 8.86
CA ALA A 12 8.07 -4.90 8.75
C ALA A 12 7.60 -5.49 10.08
N VAL A 13 6.29 -5.63 10.24
CA VAL A 13 5.68 -6.30 11.39
C VAL A 13 5.39 -7.75 11.03
N ALA A 14 5.73 -8.67 11.92
CA ALA A 14 5.51 -10.10 11.73
C ALA A 14 4.02 -10.45 11.87
N LYS A 15 3.48 -11.13 10.85
CA LYS A 15 2.04 -11.47 10.78
C LYS A 15 1.53 -12.33 11.94
N HIS A 16 2.36 -13.24 12.47
CA HIS A 16 1.92 -14.23 13.46
C HIS A 16 1.76 -13.67 14.89
N ASN A 17 2.41 -12.55 15.22
CA ASN A 17 2.41 -12.03 16.59
C ASN A 17 2.33 -10.49 16.67
N GLY A 18 2.27 -9.78 15.54
CA GLY A 18 2.20 -8.33 15.50
C GLY A 18 3.45 -7.60 16.01
N LYS A 19 4.56 -8.31 16.28
CA LYS A 19 5.81 -7.71 16.74
C LYS A 19 6.72 -7.33 15.58
N SER A 20 7.72 -6.48 15.82
CA SER A 20 8.72 -6.12 14.81
C SER A 20 9.42 -7.36 14.24
N CYS A 21 9.70 -7.34 12.94
CA CYS A 21 10.39 -8.44 12.29
C CYS A 21 11.85 -8.49 12.77
N ARG A 22 12.25 -9.66 13.30
CA ARG A 22 13.60 -9.91 13.81
C ARG A 22 14.58 -10.42 12.75
N GLN A 23 14.16 -10.50 11.48
CA GLN A 23 15.01 -10.95 10.39
C GLN A 23 15.90 -9.83 9.89
N PHE A 24 17.07 -10.19 9.34
CA PHE A 24 17.97 -9.22 8.74
C PHE A 24 17.35 -8.55 7.51
N ALA A 25 17.50 -7.23 7.42
CA ALA A 25 17.10 -6.42 6.28
C ALA A 25 18.10 -6.59 5.13
N MET A 26 17.57 -6.66 3.91
CA MET A 26 18.35 -6.48 2.69
C MET A 26 18.59 -4.98 2.45
N LYS A 27 19.27 -4.62 1.36
CA LYS A 27 19.52 -3.22 0.97
C LYS A 27 18.26 -2.35 0.91
N ASN A 28 17.09 -2.95 0.71
CA ASN A 28 15.80 -2.26 0.65
C ASN A 28 15.11 -2.07 2.02
N GLY A 29 15.75 -2.46 3.14
CA GLY A 29 15.19 -2.32 4.49
C GLY A 29 14.18 -3.41 4.88
N ARG A 30 13.95 -4.42 4.03
CA ARG A 30 13.05 -5.55 4.31
C ARG A 30 13.77 -6.89 4.17
N CYS A 31 13.35 -7.88 4.96
CA CYS A 31 13.87 -9.25 4.83
C CYS A 31 13.25 -9.95 3.63
N TYR A 32 13.84 -11.09 3.24
CA TYR A 32 13.34 -11.93 2.15
C TYR A 32 11.83 -12.22 2.25
N TYR A 33 11.32 -12.54 3.44
CA TYR A 33 9.89 -12.85 3.66
C TYR A 33 8.95 -11.64 3.53
N HIS A 34 9.40 -10.44 3.90
CA HIS A 34 8.57 -9.22 3.89
C HIS A 34 8.79 -8.36 2.64
N GLY A 35 9.30 -8.94 1.55
CA GLY A 35 9.46 -8.26 0.26
C GLY A 35 10.86 -7.71 0.01
N GLY A 36 11.90 -8.32 0.60
CA GLY A 36 13.31 -7.93 0.44
C GLY A 36 13.80 -7.91 -1.02
N ALA A 37 13.26 -8.76 -1.90
CA ALA A 37 13.69 -8.86 -3.29
C ALA A 37 12.58 -8.62 -4.33
N SER A 38 11.32 -8.56 -3.92
CA SER A 38 10.20 -8.47 -4.88
C SER A 38 9.90 -7.01 -5.23
N THR A 39 10.14 -6.64 -6.49
CA THR A 39 9.68 -5.37 -7.08
C THR A 39 8.26 -5.46 -7.63
N GLY A 40 7.55 -6.56 -7.37
CA GLY A 40 6.34 -6.93 -8.10
C GLY A 40 6.62 -7.39 -9.53
N ALA A 41 5.58 -7.88 -10.22
CA ALA A 41 5.69 -8.27 -11.62
C ALA A 41 5.86 -7.02 -12.50
N LYS A 42 6.92 -6.97 -13.33
CA LYS A 42 7.17 -5.86 -14.25
C LYS A 42 6.08 -5.72 -15.33
N LYS A 43 5.51 -6.86 -15.74
CA LYS A 43 4.38 -6.97 -16.69
C LYS A 43 3.40 -7.99 -16.13
N PRO A 44 2.54 -7.61 -15.16
CA PRO A 44 1.61 -8.56 -14.56
C PRO A 44 0.60 -9.02 -15.62
N ALA A 45 0.37 -10.33 -15.72
CA ALA A 45 -0.74 -10.85 -16.52
C ALA A 45 -2.06 -10.46 -15.84
N THR A 46 -2.80 -9.53 -16.44
CA THR A 46 -4.07 -9.05 -15.91
C THR A 46 -5.16 -10.08 -16.18
N LYS A 47 -5.73 -10.69 -15.12
CA LYS A 47 -6.85 -11.63 -15.28
C LYS A 47 -8.16 -10.94 -15.68
N HIS A 48 -8.52 -9.88 -14.96
CA HIS A 48 -9.81 -9.17 -15.13
C HIS A 48 -9.67 -7.65 -15.25
N GLY A 49 -8.44 -7.10 -15.21
CA GLY A 49 -8.19 -5.65 -15.28
C GLY A 49 -8.60 -4.82 -14.05
N GLN A 50 -9.48 -5.31 -13.17
CA GLN A 50 -10.04 -4.54 -12.03
C GLN A 50 -9.02 -4.05 -10.99
N TYR A 51 -7.81 -4.61 -10.98
CA TYR A 51 -6.74 -4.25 -10.04
C TYR A 51 -5.57 -3.55 -10.73
N THR A 52 -5.73 -3.12 -11.99
CA THR A 52 -4.72 -2.27 -12.62
C THR A 52 -4.71 -0.91 -11.93
N LYS A 53 -3.57 -0.20 -12.03
CA LYS A 53 -3.42 1.15 -11.51
C LYS A 53 -4.51 2.08 -12.06
N GLU A 54 -4.78 1.98 -13.36
CA GLU A 54 -5.80 2.76 -14.08
C GLU A 54 -7.21 2.46 -13.54
N ALA A 55 -7.58 1.19 -13.38
CA ALA A 55 -8.90 0.82 -12.87
C ALA A 55 -9.11 1.26 -11.41
N ILE A 56 -8.06 1.18 -10.58
CA ILE A 56 -8.09 1.69 -9.21
C ILE A 56 -8.29 3.20 -9.20
N GLU A 57 -7.57 3.94 -10.05
CA GLU A 57 -7.65 5.40 -10.12
C GLU A 57 -9.03 5.86 -10.59
N LEU A 58 -9.57 5.23 -11.64
CA LEU A 58 -10.93 5.51 -12.11
C LEU A 58 -11.99 5.28 -11.03
N ARG A 59 -11.86 4.20 -10.25
CA ARG A 59 -12.77 3.94 -9.13
C ARG A 59 -12.73 5.02 -8.06
N LYS A 60 -11.53 5.53 -7.74
CA LYS A 60 -11.38 6.64 -6.79
C LYS A 60 -12.06 7.90 -7.31
N GLN A 61 -11.73 8.29 -8.55
CA GLN A 61 -12.34 9.46 -9.19
C GLN A 61 -13.87 9.37 -9.23
N SER A 62 -14.41 8.18 -9.55
CA SER A 62 -15.85 7.94 -9.55
C SER A 62 -16.45 8.07 -8.15
N ALA A 63 -15.80 7.50 -7.13
CA ALA A 63 -16.25 7.59 -5.75
C ALA A 63 -16.19 9.03 -5.21
N ASP A 64 -15.18 9.81 -5.61
CA ASP A 64 -15.03 11.22 -5.26
C ASP A 64 -16.17 12.04 -5.89
N LEU A 65 -16.39 11.88 -7.19
CA LEU A 65 -17.49 12.55 -7.90
C LEU A 65 -18.86 12.25 -7.29
N MET A 66 -19.12 11.00 -6.90
CA MET A 66 -20.38 10.62 -6.25
C MET A 66 -20.53 11.26 -4.86
N ARG A 67 -19.44 11.40 -4.10
CA ARG A 67 -19.46 12.07 -2.79
C ARG A 67 -19.72 13.56 -2.96
N ASP A 68 -19.04 14.21 -3.89
CA ASP A 68 -19.18 15.63 -4.17
C ASP A 68 -20.59 15.95 -4.68
N SER A 69 -21.11 15.12 -5.59
CA SER A 69 -22.49 15.24 -6.09
C SER A 69 -23.51 15.14 -4.95
N LYS A 70 -23.33 14.18 -4.04
CA LYS A 70 -24.21 14.02 -2.88
C LYS A 70 -24.15 15.21 -1.92
N ALA A 71 -22.97 15.78 -1.70
CA ALA A 71 -22.80 16.98 -0.88
C ALA A 71 -23.51 18.18 -1.51
N LEU A 72 -23.29 18.42 -2.80
CA LEU A 72 -23.95 19.50 -3.55
C LEU A 72 -25.47 19.37 -3.52
N MET A 73 -26.00 18.17 -3.75
CA MET A 73 -27.45 17.92 -3.68
C MET A 73 -28.03 18.21 -2.30
N LYS A 74 -27.26 17.98 -1.22
CA LYS A 74 -27.68 18.30 0.15
C LYS A 74 -27.71 19.80 0.38
N GLU A 75 -26.67 20.51 -0.06
CA GLU A 75 -26.59 21.97 0.04
C GLU A 75 -27.71 22.67 -0.74
N MET A 76 -28.09 22.14 -1.90
CA MET A 76 -29.18 22.70 -2.71
C MET A 76 -30.58 22.43 -2.13
N ALA A 77 -30.72 21.50 -1.20
CA ALA A 77 -32.00 21.13 -0.58
C ALA A 77 -32.26 21.84 0.77
N GLU A 78 -31.25 22.52 1.31
CA GLU A 78 -31.32 23.39 2.51
C GLU A 78 -31.64 24.84 2.12
#